data_AF-A0A518I1P1-F1
#
_entry.id   AF-A0A518I1P1-F1
#
_cell.length_a   1.000
_cell.length_b   1.000
_cell.length_c   1.000
_cell.angle_alpha   90.00
_cell.angle_beta   90.00
_cell.angle_gamma   90.00
#
_symmetry.space_group_name_H-M   'P 1'
#
loop_
_entity.id
_entity.type
_entity.pdbx_description
1 polymer ?
#
loop_
_entity_poly.entity_id
_entity_poly.type
_entity_poly.pdbx_seq_one_letter_code
_entity_poly.pdbx_strand_id
1 'polypeptide(L)'
;MRFQPKRRRRGTLMIGVLACLIVVGSLIGLIAKDAVSARRETRIRLQMHQSQRLLDAGILRAAIQSKRNPDYRGETWQPQLSFARRDAAATVTISVDDDQTTVTAKLGTAPHITTQSHVYSSSEVQ
;
A
#
# COMPACT_ATOMS: atom_id res chain seq x y z
N MET A 1 -31.85 -44.29 54.96
CA MET A 1 -31.89 -43.17 54.00
C MET A 1 -30.85 -43.39 52.91
N ARG A 2 -31.26 -43.62 51.65
CA ARG A 2 -30.35 -43.80 50.51
C ARG A 2 -30.25 -42.48 49.73
N PHE A 3 -29.07 -41.87 49.69
CA PHE A 3 -28.79 -40.71 48.86
C PHE A 3 -28.70 -41.14 47.39
N GLN A 4 -29.70 -40.78 46.57
CA GLN A 4 -29.57 -40.90 45.12
C GLN A 4 -28.68 -39.75 44.60
N PRO A 5 -27.58 -40.03 43.89
CA PRO A 5 -26.81 -38.97 43.25
C PRO A 5 -27.59 -38.42 42.05
N LYS A 6 -27.93 -37.13 42.08
CA LYS A 6 -28.52 -36.38 40.95
C LYS A 6 -27.54 -36.33 39.77
N ARG A 7 -27.56 -37.37 38.93
CA ARG A 7 -26.69 -37.56 37.76
C ARG A 7 -27.22 -36.86 36.49
N ARG A 8 -27.76 -35.65 36.61
CA ARG A 8 -28.46 -34.95 35.49
C ARG A 8 -28.07 -33.50 35.21
N ARG A 9 -27.03 -32.95 35.85
CA ARG A 9 -26.60 -31.54 35.65
C ARG A 9 -25.22 -31.36 34.99
N ARG A 10 -24.45 -32.43 34.78
CA ARG A 10 -23.09 -32.33 34.19
C ARG A 10 -23.11 -32.12 32.66
N GLY A 11 -24.11 -32.67 31.96
CA GLY A 11 -24.23 -32.51 30.51
C GLY A 11 -24.55 -31.08 30.09
N THR A 12 -25.48 -30.42 30.77
CA THR A 12 -25.88 -29.03 30.46
C THR A 12 -24.73 -28.04 30.67
N LEU A 13 -23.89 -28.26 31.69
CA LEU A 13 -22.75 -27.41 31.97
C LEU A 13 -21.66 -27.54 30.90
N MET A 14 -21.43 -28.76 30.39
CA MET A 14 -20.52 -29.01 29.26
C MET A 14 -20.99 -28.33 27.97
N ILE A 15 -22.30 -28.36 27.68
CA ILE A 15 -22.86 -27.69 26.50
C ILE A 15 -22.68 -26.17 26.60
N GLY A 16 -22.91 -25.58 27.78
CA GLY A 16 -22.69 -24.15 28.01
C GLY A 16 -21.24 -23.72 27.82
N VAL A 17 -20.28 -24.51 28.33
CA VAL A 17 -18.84 -24.26 28.16
C VAL A 17 -18.44 -24.39 26.69
N LEU A 18 -18.95 -25.39 25.97
CA LEU A 18 -18.68 -25.58 24.55
C LEU A 18 -19.20 -24.39 23.73
N ALA A 19 -20.43 -23.94 23.99
CA ALA A 19 -21.00 -22.76 23.33
C ALA A 19 -20.16 -21.51 23.60
N CYS A 20 -19.73 -21.31 24.85
CA CYS A 20 -18.86 -20.19 25.21
C CYS A 20 -17.51 -20.24 24.47
N LEU A 21 -16.87 -21.42 24.41
CA LEU A 21 -15.62 -21.61 23.67
C LEU A 21 -15.79 -21.34 22.17
N ILE A 22 -16.90 -21.75 21.58
CA ILE A 22 -17.20 -21.46 20.17
C ILE A 22 -17.32 -19.95 19.95
N VAL A 23 -18.09 -19.25 20.80
CA VAL A 23 -18.29 -17.79 20.69
C VAL A 23 -16.95 -17.05 20.85
N VAL A 24 -16.14 -17.41 21.85
CA VAL A 24 -14.83 -16.80 22.07
C VAL A 24 -13.86 -17.11 20.92
N GLY A 25 -13.86 -18.36 20.43
CA GLY A 25 -13.04 -18.76 19.29
C GLY A 25 -13.39 -18.00 18.02
N SER A 26 -14.68 -17.80 17.74
CA SER A 26 -15.14 -16.99 16.62
C SER A 26 -14.71 -15.53 16.74
N LEU A 27 -14.77 -14.95 17.94
CA LEU A 27 -14.35 -13.57 18.17
C LEU A 27 -12.84 -13.39 17.92
N ILE A 28 -12.02 -14.30 18.44
CA ILE A 28 -10.57 -14.29 18.20
C ILE A 28 -10.25 -14.43 16.70
N GLY A 29 -10.97 -15.30 16.00
CA GLY A 29 -10.83 -15.48 14.56
C GLY A 29 -11.13 -14.21 13.76
N LEU A 30 -12.18 -13.47 14.13
CA LEU A 30 -12.52 -12.19 13.51
C LEU A 30 -11.42 -11.14 13.74
N ILE A 31 -10.95 -11.00 14.98
CA ILE A 31 -9.88 -10.04 15.32
C ILE A 31 -8.59 -10.37 14.56
N ALA A 32 -8.23 -11.65 14.47
CA ALA A 32 -7.06 -12.08 13.71
C ALA A 32 -7.20 -11.75 12.21
N LYS A 33 -8.38 -11.97 11.62
CA LYS A 33 -8.67 -11.63 10.24
C LYS A 33 -8.53 -10.12 10.01
N ASP A 34 -9.10 -9.31 10.89
CA ASP A 34 -9.07 -7.86 10.78
C ASP A 34 -7.66 -7.30 10.97
N ALA A 35 -6.87 -7.87 11.89
CA ALA A 35 -5.47 -7.50 12.06
C ALA A 35 -4.61 -7.79 10.81
N VAL A 36 -4.87 -8.91 10.13
CA VAL A 36 -4.20 -9.25 8.87
C VAL A 36 -4.61 -8.30 7.75
N SER A 37 -5.90 -7.98 7.65
CA SER A 37 -6.43 -7.03 6.67
C SER A 37 -5.89 -5.61 6.90
N ALA A 38 -5.90 -5.12 8.13
CA ALA A 38 -5.37 -3.81 8.50
C ALA A 38 -3.87 -3.69 8.15
N ARG A 39 -3.08 -4.74 8.39
CA ARG A 39 -1.66 -4.77 7.98
C ARG A 39 -1.47 -4.69 6.47
N ARG A 40 -2.36 -5.30 5.68
CA ARG A 40 -2.32 -5.20 4.21
C ARG A 40 -2.64 -3.78 3.76
N GLU A 41 -3.67 -3.16 4.32
CA GLU A 41 -4.05 -1.78 4.00
C GLU A 41 -2.93 -0.78 4.32
N THR A 42 -2.30 -0.90 5.48
CA THR A 42 -1.18 -0.02 5.87
C THR A 42 0.00 -0.13 4.90
N ARG A 43 0.30 -1.34 4.40
CA ARG A 43 1.37 -1.54 3.40
C ARG A 43 1.03 -0.88 2.07
N ILE A 44 -0.21 -1.00 1.60
CA ILE A 44 -0.66 -0.39 0.34
C ILE A 44 -0.58 1.14 0.45
N ARG A 45 -1.07 1.72 1.56
CA ARG A 45 -0.99 3.17 1.79
C ARG A 45 0.45 3.67 1.79
N LEU A 46 1.36 2.94 2.42
CA LEU A 46 2.78 3.31 2.45
C LEU A 46 3.40 3.28 1.05
N GLN A 47 3.08 2.28 0.24
CA GLN A 47 3.54 2.19 -1.15
C GLN A 47 3.02 3.34 -2.02
N MET A 48 1.74 3.71 -1.86
CA MET A 48 1.15 4.85 -2.57
C MET A 48 1.85 6.17 -2.21
N HIS A 49 2.07 6.44 -0.91
CA HIS A 49 2.78 7.65 -0.50
C HIS A 49 4.22 7.69 -1.00
N GLN A 50 4.91 6.55 -1.08
CA GLN A 50 6.25 6.48 -1.65
C GLN A 50 6.25 6.76 -3.15
N SER A 51 5.26 6.26 -3.90
CA SER A 51 5.17 6.54 -5.34
C SER A 51 4.84 8.00 -5.61
N GLN A 52 3.97 8.59 -4.77
CA GLN A 52 3.63 10.01 -4.88
C GLN A 52 4.87 10.89 -4.69
N ARG A 53 5.69 10.62 -3.66
CA ARG A 53 6.96 11.34 -3.47
C ARG A 53 7.93 11.16 -4.63
N LEU A 54 7.96 9.97 -5.23
CA LEU A 54 8.79 9.69 -6.41
C LEU A 54 8.31 10.49 -7.62
N LEU A 55 7.00 10.62 -7.79
CA LEU A 55 6.39 11.42 -8.83
C LEU A 55 6.69 12.92 -8.64
N ASP A 56 6.53 13.44 -7.42
CA ASP A 56 6.86 14.83 -7.09
C ASP A 56 8.34 15.13 -7.40
N ALA A 57 9.25 14.20 -7.07
CA ALA A 57 10.67 14.32 -7.41
C ALA A 57 10.90 14.30 -8.93
N GLY A 58 10.14 13.49 -9.67
CA GLY A 58 10.16 13.45 -11.13
C GLY A 58 9.71 14.76 -11.77
N ILE A 59 8.62 15.35 -11.27
CA ILE A 59 8.11 16.66 -11.72
C ILE A 59 9.14 17.75 -11.48
N LEU A 60 9.70 17.81 -10.26
CA LEU A 60 10.69 18.82 -9.90
C LEU A 60 11.96 18.69 -10.76
N ARG A 61 12.36 17.45 -11.08
CA ARG A 61 13.47 17.18 -12.00
C ARG A 61 13.16 17.65 -13.42
N ALA A 62 11.98 17.33 -13.95
CA ALA A 62 11.54 17.77 -15.28
C ALA A 62 11.55 19.32 -15.38
N ALA A 63 11.03 20.01 -14.35
CA ALA A 63 11.02 21.46 -14.29
C ALA A 63 12.44 22.06 -14.27
N ILE A 64 13.37 21.48 -13.49
CA ILE A 64 14.77 21.92 -13.46
C ILE A 64 15.45 21.69 -14.82
N GLN A 65 15.23 20.53 -15.44
CA GLN A 65 15.85 20.18 -16.71
C GLN A 65 15.32 21.01 -17.87
N SER A 66 14.01 21.27 -17.91
CA SER A 66 13.39 22.17 -18.89
C SER A 66 13.91 23.60 -18.74
N LYS A 67 14.09 24.10 -17.51
CA LYS A 67 14.69 25.43 -17.27
C LYS A 67 16.17 25.51 -17.67
N ARG A 68 16.92 24.42 -17.52
CA ARG A 68 18.35 24.36 -17.86
C ARG A 68 18.61 24.14 -19.35
N ASN A 69 17.75 23.39 -20.02
CA ASN A 69 17.90 23.03 -21.42
C ASN A 69 16.55 23.19 -22.16
N PRO A 70 16.41 24.23 -23.00
CA PRO A 70 15.21 24.46 -23.80
C PRO A 70 14.87 23.32 -24.75
N ASP A 71 15.87 22.54 -25.18
CA ASP A 71 15.70 21.41 -26.12
C ASP A 71 15.42 20.08 -25.41
N TYR A 72 15.09 20.10 -24.11
CA TYR A 72 14.83 18.89 -23.34
C TYR A 72 13.53 18.20 -23.79
N ARG A 73 13.65 17.00 -24.36
CA ARG A 73 12.53 16.17 -24.85
C ARG A 73 12.03 15.12 -23.85
N GLY A 74 12.65 15.04 -22.68
CA GLY A 74 12.37 14.00 -21.68
C GLY A 74 13.57 13.13 -21.36
N GLU A 75 13.44 12.31 -20.31
CA GLU A 75 14.46 11.35 -19.89
C GLU A 75 13.84 10.19 -19.10
N THR A 76 14.54 9.05 -19.04
CA THR A 76 14.22 8.00 -18.07
C THR A 76 15.21 8.07 -16.91
N TRP A 77 14.69 8.37 -15.73
CA TRP A 77 15.46 8.44 -14.49
C TRP A 77 15.17 7.23 -13.60
N GLN A 78 16.22 6.54 -13.17
CA GLN A 78 16.12 5.36 -12.31
C GLN A 78 16.82 5.62 -10.97
N PRO A 79 16.14 6.23 -9.97
CA PRO A 79 16.73 6.41 -8.66
C PRO A 79 16.91 5.08 -7.93
N GLN A 80 18.07 4.91 -7.32
CA GLN A 80 18.33 3.77 -6.45
C GLN A 80 17.75 4.07 -5.06
N LEU A 81 16.59 3.47 -4.76
CA LEU A 81 15.91 3.65 -3.49
C LEU A 81 16.12 2.43 -2.59
N SER A 82 16.59 2.64 -1.36
CA SER A 82 16.69 1.58 -0.36
C SER A 82 15.62 1.80 0.72
N PHE A 83 14.65 0.91 0.80
CA PHE A 83 13.60 0.94 1.82
C PHE A 83 13.77 -0.22 2.78
N ALA A 84 13.98 0.08 4.07
CA ALA A 84 14.04 -0.91 5.14
C ALA A 84 14.94 -2.12 4.81
N ARG A 85 16.14 -1.85 4.26
CA ARG A 85 17.16 -2.84 3.89
C ARG A 85 16.81 -3.71 2.66
N ARG A 86 15.82 -3.30 1.85
CA ARG A 86 15.60 -3.83 0.50
C ARG A 86 15.76 -2.73 -0.52
N ASP A 87 16.48 -3.04 -1.58
CA ASP A 87 16.55 -2.18 -2.75
C ASP A 87 15.23 -2.29 -3.51
N ALA A 88 14.62 -1.14 -3.78
CA ALA A 88 13.44 -1.03 -4.61
C ALA A 88 13.83 -0.37 -5.92
N ALA A 89 13.60 -1.08 -7.02
CA ALA A 89 13.68 -0.50 -8.34
C ALA A 89 12.61 0.58 -8.47
N ALA A 90 13.03 1.78 -8.87
CA ALA A 90 12.15 2.90 -9.17
C ALA A 90 12.52 3.43 -10.55
N THR A 91 11.50 3.67 -11.37
CA THR A 91 11.66 4.20 -12.72
C THR A 91 10.71 5.37 -12.90
N VAL A 92 11.26 6.51 -13.26
CA VAL A 92 10.53 7.72 -13.61
C VAL A 92 10.78 7.98 -15.09
N THR A 93 9.73 8.00 -15.89
CA THR A 93 9.80 8.34 -17.32
C THR A 93 9.18 9.71 -17.50
N ILE A 94 9.98 10.64 -18.02
CA ILE A 94 9.58 12.00 -18.35
C ILE A 94 9.55 12.08 -19.87
N SER A 95 8.43 12.51 -20.44
CA SER A 95 8.27 12.74 -21.87
C SER A 95 7.68 14.14 -22.07
N VAL A 96 8.30 14.94 -22.94
CA VAL A 96 7.84 16.29 -23.28
C VAL A 96 7.38 16.26 -24.74
N ASP A 97 6.09 16.43 -24.98
CA ASP A 97 5.48 16.41 -26.31
C ASP A 97 4.54 17.60 -26.48
N ASP A 98 4.71 18.37 -27.56
CA ASP A 98 3.89 19.52 -27.98
C ASP A 98 3.22 20.30 -26.82
N ASP A 99 4.04 20.85 -25.93
CA ASP A 99 3.69 21.71 -24.77
C ASP A 99 3.08 20.99 -23.54
N GLN A 100 3.03 19.66 -23.56
CA GLN A 100 2.66 18.83 -22.41
C GLN A 100 3.86 18.02 -21.91
N THR A 101 4.11 18.10 -20.60
CA THR A 101 5.09 17.25 -19.92
C THR A 101 4.35 16.14 -19.20
N THR A 102 4.54 14.90 -19.65
CA THR A 102 4.03 13.70 -18.99
C THR A 102 5.12 13.12 -18.11
N VAL A 103 4.85 13.04 -16.80
CA VAL A 103 5.73 12.38 -15.83
C VAL A 103 5.05 11.12 -15.33
N THR A 104 5.66 9.97 -15.58
CA THR A 104 5.18 8.68 -15.10
C THR A 104 6.17 8.13 -14.10
N ALA A 105 5.73 7.88 -12.86
CA ALA A 105 6.53 7.25 -11.83
C ALA A 105 6.06 5.81 -11.57
N LYS A 106 7.00 4.88 -11.53
CA LYS A 106 6.78 3.47 -11.23
C LYS A 106 7.68 3.05 -10.08
N LEU A 107 7.11 2.43 -9.06
CA LEU A 107 7.82 2.01 -7.85
C LEU A 107 7.61 0.53 -7.54
N GLY A 108 8.73 -0.21 -7.40
CA GLY A 108 8.77 -1.60 -6.93
C GLY A 108 8.55 -2.65 -8.02
N THR A 109 8.39 -3.90 -7.59
CA THR A 109 8.25 -5.11 -8.44
C THR A 109 6.81 -5.38 -8.94
N ALA A 110 5.82 -4.61 -8.47
CA ALA A 110 4.41 -4.73 -8.88
C ALA A 110 3.93 -3.44 -9.57
N PRO A 111 4.38 -3.17 -10.81
CA PRO A 111 4.12 -1.91 -11.50
C PRO A 111 2.63 -1.64 -11.78
N HIS A 112 1.78 -2.67 -11.76
CA HIS A 112 0.34 -2.54 -12.04
C HIS A 112 -0.47 -1.91 -10.88
N ILE A 113 0.08 -1.83 -9.66
CA ILE A 113 -0.59 -1.23 -8.49
C ILE A 113 0.00 0.15 -8.17
N THR A 114 1.26 0.38 -8.55
CA THR A 114 2.06 1.55 -8.14
C THR A 114 2.51 2.39 -9.34
N THR A 115 1.68 2.46 -10.38
CA THR A 115 1.87 3.41 -11.48
C THR A 115 1.00 4.63 -11.21
N GLN A 116 1.64 5.78 -11.02
CA GLN A 116 0.96 7.07 -11.10
C GLN A 116 1.57 7.88 -12.24
N SER A 117 0.70 8.45 -13.05
CA SER A 117 1.04 9.36 -14.14
C SER A 117 0.42 10.71 -13.83
N HIS A 118 1.23 11.77 -13.91
CA HIS A 118 0.74 13.13 -13.85
C HIS A 118 1.12 13.81 -15.17
N VAL A 119 0.11 14.30 -15.88
CA VAL A 119 0.29 15.11 -17.09
C VAL A 119 0.16 16.56 -16.66
N TYR A 120 1.12 17.37 -17.03
CA TYR A 120 1.12 18.78 -16.67
C TYR A 120 1.46 19.62 -17.91
N SER A 121 0.68 20.69 -18.13
CA SER A 121 0.90 21.63 -19.24
C SER A 121 1.89 22.69 -18.83
N SER A 122 2.90 22.94 -19.65
CA SER A 122 4.00 23.88 -19.38
C SER A 122 3.53 25.32 -19.06
N SER A 123 2.27 25.65 -19.38
CA SER A 123 1.63 26.95 -19.19
C SER A 123 1.27 27.32 -17.73
N GLU A 124 1.28 26.38 -16.78
CA GLU A 124 0.95 26.67 -15.37
C GLU A 124 2.18 26.99 -14.48
N VAL A 125 3.44 26.80 -14.93
CA VAL A 125 4.66 26.97 -14.06
C VAL A 125 5.31 28.35 -14.19
N GLN A 126 4.69 29.26 -14.95
CA GLN A 126 5.32 30.55 -15.28
C GLN A 126 5.30 31.53 -14.10
#